data_AF-A6TJU0-F1
#
_entry.id   AF-A6TJU0-F1
#
_cell.length_a   1.000
_cell.length_b   1.000
_cell.length_c   1.000
_cell.angle_alpha   90.00
_cell.angle_beta   90.00
_cell.angle_gamma   90.00
#
_symmetry.space_group_name_H-M   'P 1'
#
loop_
_entity.id
_entity.type
_entity.pdbx_description
1 polymer ?
#
loop_
_entity_poly.entity_id
_entity_poly.type
_entity_poly.pdbx_seq_one_letter_code
_entity_poly.pdbx_strand_id
1 'polypeptide(L)'
;MKALFQQTKEKGKFSDVLPLYFKMQSKIFTNLEIDQTGALLLFLKSVQSENIELFTLRGEGMIIDGIYYIDIDEDYMKEIFR
;
A
#
# COMPACT_ATOMS: atom_id res chain seq x y z
N MET A 1 -1.32 8.01 1.03
CA MET A 1 -1.85 6.80 0.37
C MET A 1 -3.35 6.86 0.09
N LYS A 2 -4.23 7.13 1.07
CA LYS A 2 -5.69 7.22 0.84
C LYS A 2 -6.11 8.18 -0.28
N ALA A 3 -5.46 9.35 -0.36
CA ALA A 3 -5.70 10.31 -1.45
C ALA A 3 -5.29 9.77 -2.83
N LEU A 4 -4.17 9.04 -2.91
CA LEU A 4 -3.71 8.41 -4.15
C LEU A 4 -4.68 7.30 -4.59
N PHE A 5 -5.14 6.47 -3.64
CA PHE A 5 -6.18 5.47 -3.86
C PHE A 5 -7.44 6.13 -4.44
N GLN A 6 -7.93 7.20 -3.82
CA GLN A 6 -9.14 7.89 -4.27
C GLN A 6 -8.98 8.48 -5.69
N GLN A 7 -7.84 9.11 -5.97
CA GLN A 7 -7.54 9.66 -7.30
C GLN A 7 -7.50 8.56 -8.37
N THR A 8 -6.84 7.44 -8.08
CA THR A 8 -6.78 6.29 -8.99
C THR A 8 -8.18 5.70 -9.21
N LYS A 9 -9.01 5.60 -8.16
CA LYS A 9 -10.38 5.14 -8.24
C LYS A 9 -11.27 6.07 -9.07
N GLU A 10 -11.14 7.39 -8.93
CA GLU A 10 -11.99 8.34 -9.68
C GLU A 10 -11.53 8.52 -11.13
N LYS A 11 -10.22 8.73 -11.33
CA LYS A 11 -9.67 9.20 -12.62
C LYS A 11 -8.96 8.12 -13.41
N GLY A 12 -8.48 7.06 -12.78
CA GLY A 12 -7.70 6.02 -13.45
C GLY A 12 -8.55 5.26 -14.47
N LYS A 13 -8.08 5.16 -15.71
CA LYS A 13 -8.69 4.35 -16.76
C LYS A 13 -7.81 3.15 -17.05
N PHE A 14 -8.41 2.04 -17.47
CA PHE A 14 -7.65 0.86 -17.88
C PHE A 14 -6.64 1.17 -19.00
N SER A 15 -7.00 2.08 -19.91
CA SER A 15 -6.09 2.61 -20.95
C SER A 15 -4.82 3.27 -20.40
N ASP A 16 -4.84 3.73 -19.15
CA ASP A 16 -3.72 4.45 -18.54
C ASP A 16 -2.68 3.48 -17.94
N VAL A 17 -2.98 2.18 -17.86
CA VAL A 17 -2.08 1.16 -17.28
C VAL A 17 -0.77 1.06 -18.05
N LEU A 18 -0.79 0.87 -19.37
CA LEU A 18 0.43 0.72 -20.15
C LEU A 18 1.30 1.99 -20.09
N PRO A 19 0.76 3.21 -20.34
CA PRO A 19 1.56 4.43 -20.26
C PRO A 19 2.15 4.69 -18.87
N LEU A 20 1.40 4.39 -17.79
CA LEU A 20 1.88 4.56 -16.43
C LEU A 20 2.97 3.53 -16.09
N TYR A 21 2.75 2.25 -16.42
CA TYR A 21 3.70 1.18 -16.19
C TYR A 21 5.07 1.49 -16.82
N PHE A 22 5.10 1.81 -18.12
CA PHE A 22 6.35 2.14 -18.81
C PHE A 22 7.02 3.42 -18.30
N LYS A 23 6.25 4.41 -17.81
CA LYS A 23 6.82 5.63 -17.20
C LYS A 23 7.36 5.41 -15.80
N MET A 24 6.82 4.42 -15.07
CA MET A 24 7.12 4.18 -13.66
C MET A 24 8.16 3.06 -13.46
N GLN A 25 8.36 2.17 -14.43
CA GLN A 25 9.28 1.02 -14.30
C GLN A 25 10.74 1.40 -13.95
N SER A 26 11.20 2.61 -14.31
CA SER A 26 12.54 3.11 -13.97
C SER A 26 12.60 3.89 -12.65
N LYS A 27 11.44 4.13 -12.01
CA LYS A 27 11.30 4.94 -10.80
C LYS A 27 10.71 4.17 -9.62
N ILE A 28 9.99 3.09 -9.90
CA ILE A 28 9.37 2.22 -8.91
C ILE A 28 9.84 0.80 -9.16
N PHE A 29 10.60 0.27 -8.22
CA PHE A 29 11.02 -1.13 -8.21
C PHE A 29 9.90 -1.96 -7.57
N THR A 30 9.27 -2.81 -8.37
CA THR A 30 8.17 -3.69 -7.94
C THR A 30 8.28 -5.02 -8.66
N ASN A 31 7.74 -6.07 -8.05
CA ASN A 31 7.56 -7.39 -8.64
C ASN A 31 6.17 -7.56 -9.29
N LEU A 32 5.38 -6.47 -9.39
CA LEU A 32 4.10 -6.51 -10.08
C LEU A 32 4.32 -6.43 -11.59
N GLU A 33 3.81 -7.44 -12.29
CA GLU A 33 3.74 -7.45 -13.74
C GLU A 33 2.62 -6.53 -14.26
N ILE A 34 2.64 -6.25 -15.55
CA ILE A 34 1.74 -5.28 -16.18
C ILE A 34 0.25 -5.70 -16.12
N ASP A 35 -0.01 -6.99 -16.26
CA ASP A 35 -1.34 -7.60 -16.15
C ASP A 35 -1.86 -7.53 -14.70
N GLN A 36 -0.99 -7.80 -13.71
CA GLN A 36 -1.30 -7.65 -12.29
C GLN A 36 -1.60 -6.19 -11.93
N THR A 37 -0.88 -5.25 -12.51
CA THR A 37 -1.13 -3.80 -12.37
C THR A 37 -2.49 -3.42 -12.95
N GLY A 38 -2.84 -3.96 -14.12
CA GLY A 38 -4.15 -3.75 -14.74
C GLY A 38 -5.29 -4.35 -13.93
N ALA A 39 -5.13 -5.58 -13.43
CA ALA A 39 -6.10 -6.25 -12.56
C ALA A 39 -6.31 -5.47 -11.26
N LEU A 40 -5.24 -4.97 -10.65
CA LEU A 40 -5.31 -4.11 -9.47
C LEU A 40 -6.14 -2.85 -9.76
N LEU A 41 -5.87 -2.14 -10.88
CA LEU A 41 -6.63 -0.94 -11.22
C LEU A 41 -8.13 -1.21 -11.38
N LEU A 42 -8.51 -2.32 -12.01
CA LEU A 42 -9.91 -2.72 -12.16
C LEU A 42 -10.55 -3.07 -10.82
N PHE A 43 -9.84 -3.83 -9.98
CA PHE A 43 -10.30 -4.19 -8.65
C PHE A 43 -10.53 -2.95 -7.78
N LEU A 44 -9.60 -1.99 -7.80
CA LEU A 44 -9.70 -0.73 -7.04
C LEU A 44 -10.97 0.08 -7.36
N LYS A 45 -11.56 -0.08 -8.55
CA LYS A 45 -12.85 0.56 -8.89
C LYS A 45 -14.01 0.02 -8.06
N SER A 46 -13.98 -1.27 -7.72
CA SER A 46 -15.03 -1.93 -6.93
C SER A 46 -14.84 -1.77 -5.42
N VAL A 47 -13.62 -1.57 -4.94
CA VAL A 47 -13.33 -1.40 -3.51
C VAL A 47 -13.87 -0.06 -3.00
N GLN A 48 -14.78 -0.10 -2.04
CA GLN A 48 -15.24 1.07 -1.31
C GLN A 48 -14.17 1.51 -0.29
N SER A 49 -13.93 2.82 -0.15
CA SER A 49 -12.89 3.35 0.74
C SER A 49 -13.13 3.02 2.20
N GLU A 50 -14.40 2.79 2.55
CA GLU A 50 -14.91 2.41 3.86
C GLU A 50 -14.49 0.98 4.23
N ASN A 51 -14.21 0.15 3.23
CA ASN A 51 -13.76 -1.23 3.41
C ASN A 51 -12.24 -1.35 3.59
N ILE A 52 -11.52 -0.23 3.63
CA ILE A 52 -10.07 -0.21 3.86
C ILE A 52 -9.84 0.00 5.35
N GLU A 53 -9.43 -1.07 6.02
CA GLU A 53 -9.03 -1.02 7.42
C GLU A 53 -7.63 -0.41 7.56
N LEU A 54 -7.45 0.36 8.63
CA LEU A 54 -6.20 1.04 8.95
C LEU A 54 -5.71 0.53 10.31
N PHE A 55 -4.49 0.00 10.31
CA PHE A 55 -3.82 -0.47 11.52
C PHE A 55 -2.62 0.42 11.81
N THR A 56 -2.49 0.82 13.08
CA THR A 56 -1.30 1.54 13.57
C THR A 56 -0.55 0.58 14.46
N LEU A 57 0.67 0.20 14.05
CA LEU A 57 1.54 -0.64 14.86
C LEU A 57 1.71 -0.03 16.25
N ARG A 58 1.49 -0.86 17.27
CA ARG A 58 1.72 -0.51 18.67
C ARG A 58 3.12 -0.93 19.07
N GLY A 59 3.69 -0.19 20.01
CA GLY A 59 5.03 -0.43 20.50
C GLY A 59 5.52 0.69 21.38
N GLU A 60 6.68 0.47 21.97
CA GLU A 60 7.36 1.43 22.82
C GLU A 60 8.66 1.89 22.18
N GLY A 61 9.00 3.16 22.37
CA GLY A 61 10.28 3.68 21.92
C GLY A 61 11.40 3.21 22.84
N MET A 62 12.49 2.69 22.28
CA MET A 62 13.66 2.27 23.05
C MET A 62 14.94 2.83 22.42
N ILE A 63 15.99 2.99 23.23
CA ILE A 63 17.30 3.43 22.76
C ILE A 63 18.33 2.38 23.16
N ILE A 64 19.05 1.83 22.18
CA ILE A 64 20.15 0.88 22.37
C ILE A 64 21.39 1.48 21.72
N ASP A 65 22.48 1.63 22.47
CA ASP A 65 23.74 2.21 21.99
C ASP A 65 23.59 3.57 21.27
N GLY A 66 22.63 4.39 21.72
CA GLY A 66 22.34 5.71 21.15
C GLY A 66 21.49 5.71 19.88
N ILE A 67 21.03 4.54 19.42
CA ILE A 67 20.14 4.38 18.26
C ILE A 67 18.71 4.21 18.75
N TYR A 68 17.77 4.95 18.15
CA TYR A 68 16.34 4.85 18.46
C TYR A 68 15.71 3.67 17.71
N TYR A 69 14.99 2.82 18.44
CA TYR A 69 14.21 1.70 17.93
C TYR A 69 12.76 1.83 18.42
N ILE A 70 11.86 1.12 17.73
CA ILE A 70 10.51 0.89 18.20
C ILE A 70 10.43 -0.59 18.51
N ASP A 71 10.20 -0.92 19.78
CA ASP A 71 9.89 -2.27 20.23
C ASP A 71 8.40 -2.55 19.94
N ILE A 72 8.13 -3.49 19.04
CA ILE A 72 6.78 -3.70 18.49
C ILE A 72 6.02 -4.67 19.38
N ASP A 73 4.75 -4.35 19.68
CA ASP A 73 3.83 -5.26 20.37
C ASP A 73 3.51 -6.48 19.49
N GLU A 74 4.18 -7.60 19.76
CA GLU A 74 4.04 -8.84 19.00
C GLU A 74 2.66 -9.46 19.11
N ASP A 75 1.98 -9.31 20.24
CA ASP A 75 0.67 -9.92 20.45
C ASP A 75 -0.41 -9.14 19.69
N TYR A 76 -0.30 -7.82 19.67
CA TYR A 76 -1.12 -6.99 18.78
C TYR A 76 -0.84 -7.25 17.30
N MET A 77 0.43 -7.49 16.93
CA MET A 77 0.77 -7.90 15.56
C MET A 77 0.07 -9.20 15.15
N LYS A 78 0.08 -10.22 16.03
CA LYS A 78 -0.61 -11.49 15.77
C LYS A 78 -2.13 -11.32 15.64
N GLU A 79 -2.72 -10.34 16.32
CA GLU A 79 -4.15 -10.02 16.19
C GLU A 79 -4.48 -9.46 14.80
N ILE A 80 -3.65 -8.56 14.26
CA ILE A 80 -3.86 -7.94 12.93
C ILE A 80 -3.77 -8.97 11.80
N PHE A 81 -2.93 -10.00 11.94
CA PHE A 81 -2.71 -11.02 10.90
C PHE A 81 -3.64 -12.24 10.98
N ARG A 82 -4.61 -12.27 11.91
CA ARG A 82 -5.62 -13.32 12.04
C ARG A 82 -6.85 -13.03 11.20
#